data_AF-A0A6J5FCX3-F1
#
_entry.id   AF-A0A6J5FCX3-F1
#
_cell.length_a   1.000
_cell.length_b   1.000
_cell.length_c   1.000
_cell.angle_alpha   90.00
_cell.angle_beta   90.00
_cell.angle_gamma   90.00
#
_symmetry.space_group_name_H-M   'P 1'
#
loop_
_entity.id
_entity.type
_entity.pdbx_description
1 polymer ?
#
loop_
_entity_poly.entity_id
_entity_poly.type
_entity_poly.pdbx_seq_one_letter_code
_entity_poly.pdbx_strand_id
1 'polypeptide(L)'
;MARASHRRSFAPANHTNLPVRSRTEAIEKIDWYAMRWKIETFHKILKSGCKAEDSKLRTADRLTNLISVFCILSWRIFWLTMISRCTPQAPPEAVFTSTEIELLERVVPDLPLAAQVNEGCSIAR
;
A
#
# COMPACT_ATOMS: atom_id res chain seq x y z
N MET A 1 34.06 7.39 9.88
CA MET A 1 33.17 8.47 10.38
C MET A 1 31.72 8.00 10.34
N ALA A 2 31.20 7.48 11.45
CA ALA A 2 29.81 7.01 11.55
C ALA A 2 28.88 8.21 11.72
N ARG A 3 27.94 8.43 10.79
CA ARG A 3 26.87 9.42 10.95
C ARG A 3 25.92 8.91 12.04
N ALA A 4 25.95 9.56 13.19
CA ALA A 4 24.92 9.40 14.22
C ALA A 4 23.55 9.70 13.59
N SER A 5 22.70 8.68 13.50
CA SER A 5 21.31 8.83 13.08
C SER A 5 20.55 9.61 14.15
N HIS A 6 20.43 10.92 13.93
CA HIS A 6 19.68 11.82 14.79
C HIS A 6 18.18 11.54 14.58
N ARG A 7 17.63 10.55 15.30
CA ARG A 7 16.20 10.28 15.34
C ARG A 7 15.55 11.45 16.08
N ARG A 8 15.00 12.42 15.34
CA ARG A 8 14.19 13.49 15.94
C ARG A 8 13.00 12.85 16.65
N SER A 9 12.77 13.23 17.90
CA SER A 9 11.57 12.81 18.63
C SER A 9 10.34 13.28 17.87
N PHE A 10 9.46 12.33 17.53
CA PHE A 10 8.21 12.60 16.84
C PHE A 10 7.09 12.67 17.88
N ALA A 11 6.59 13.87 18.15
CA ALA A 11 5.42 14.11 18.99
C ALA A 11 4.30 14.71 18.12
N PRO A 12 3.36 13.90 17.63
CA PRO A 12 2.28 14.41 16.79
C PRO A 12 1.28 15.21 17.64
N ALA A 13 1.08 16.48 17.29
CA ALA A 13 -0.04 17.29 17.80
C ALA A 13 -1.21 17.21 16.81
N ASN A 14 -2.21 16.38 17.11
CA ASN A 14 -3.38 16.18 16.26
C ASN A 14 -4.60 16.94 16.83
N HIS A 15 -5.28 17.73 16.00
CA HIS A 15 -6.58 18.32 16.32
C HIS A 15 -7.69 17.45 15.70
N THR A 16 -8.69 17.07 16.50
CA THR A 16 -9.82 16.24 16.04
C THR A 16 -11.14 16.79 16.57
N ASN A 17 -12.19 16.73 15.75
CA ASN A 17 -13.57 17.06 16.16
C ASN A 17 -14.28 15.86 16.82
N LEU A 18 -13.57 14.74 17.00
CA LEU A 18 -14.10 13.55 17.66
C LEU A 18 -13.81 13.61 19.16
N PRO A 19 -14.76 13.18 20.02
CA PRO A 19 -14.51 13.14 21.45
C PRO A 19 -13.38 12.16 21.78
N VAL A 20 -12.51 12.56 22.70
CA VAL A 20 -11.44 11.72 23.26
C VAL A 20 -11.51 11.82 24.77
N ARG A 21 -12.05 10.78 25.41
CA ARG A 21 -12.30 10.71 26.86
C ARG A 21 -11.35 9.76 27.57
N SER A 22 -10.63 8.93 26.82
CA SER A 22 -9.74 7.91 27.36
C SER A 22 -8.43 7.82 26.58
N ARG A 23 -7.39 7.26 27.21
CA ARG A 23 -6.11 6.98 26.55
C ARG A 23 -6.28 6.06 25.34
N THR A 24 -7.13 5.03 25.46
CA THR A 24 -7.41 4.09 24.37
C THR A 24 -8.01 4.81 23.17
N GLU A 25 -8.97 5.73 23.40
CA GLU A 25 -9.49 6.57 22.34
C GLU A 25 -8.41 7.45 21.72
N ALA A 26 -7.53 8.05 22.52
CA ALA A 26 -6.44 8.88 21.97
C ALA A 26 -5.51 8.09 21.04
N ILE A 27 -5.14 6.86 21.45
CA ILE A 27 -4.31 5.96 20.64
C ILE A 27 -5.01 5.60 19.33
N GLU A 28 -6.29 5.25 19.38
CA GLU A 28 -7.07 4.93 18.18
C GLU A 28 -7.05 6.08 17.15
N LYS A 29 -7.19 7.33 17.59
CA LYS A 29 -7.18 8.49 16.67
C LYS A 29 -5.78 8.73 16.10
N ILE A 30 -4.74 8.45 16.89
CA ILE A 30 -3.36 8.47 16.40
C ILE A 30 -3.17 7.36 15.35
N ASP A 31 -3.69 6.15 15.58
CA ASP A 31 -3.60 5.04 14.63
C ASP A 31 -4.35 5.36 13.32
N TRP A 32 -5.51 6.01 13.40
CA TRP A 32 -6.22 6.51 12.22
C TRP A 32 -5.40 7.54 11.45
N TYR A 33 -4.80 8.51 12.15
CA TYR A 33 -3.94 9.51 11.52
C TYR A 33 -2.66 8.88 10.94
N ALA A 34 -2.13 7.85 11.59
CA ALA A 34 -0.99 7.09 11.11
C ALA A 34 -1.29 6.40 9.78
N MET A 35 -2.55 6.13 9.42
CA MET A 35 -2.92 5.59 8.11
C MET A 35 -2.86 6.63 6.96
N ARG A 36 -2.56 7.90 7.24
CA ARG A 36 -2.51 8.96 6.21
C ARG A 36 -1.51 8.66 5.09
N TRP A 37 -0.42 7.92 5.34
CA TRP A 37 0.53 7.54 4.28
C TRP A 37 -0.11 6.74 3.13
N LYS A 38 -1.29 6.13 3.34
CA LYS A 38 -2.02 5.40 2.30
C LYS A 38 -2.37 6.29 1.11
N ILE A 39 -2.81 7.54 1.33
CA ILE A 39 -3.15 8.45 0.23
C ILE A 39 -1.88 8.92 -0.53
N GLU A 40 -0.77 9.06 0.19
CA GLU A 40 0.53 9.38 -0.43
C GLU A 40 1.01 8.24 -1.32
N THR A 41 0.79 6.99 -0.89
CA THR A 41 1.11 5.81 -1.71
C THR A 41 0.23 5.75 -2.96
N PHE A 42 -1.07 6.02 -2.83
CA PHE A 42 -1.96 6.14 -3.99
C PHE A 42 -1.48 7.20 -4.99
N HIS A 43 -1.16 8.41 -4.52
CA HIS A 43 -0.62 9.45 -5.39
C HIS A 43 0.75 9.11 -5.97
N LYS A 44 1.60 8.38 -5.25
CA LYS A 44 2.88 7.89 -5.77
C LYS A 44 2.68 6.89 -6.91
N ILE A 45 1.70 5.99 -6.80
CA ILE A 45 1.34 5.06 -7.88
C ILE A 45 0.84 5.85 -9.09
N LEU A 46 -0.07 6.80 -8.88
CA LEU A 46 -0.63 7.62 -9.96
C LEU A 46 0.44 8.44 -10.70
N LYS A 47 1.30 9.13 -9.95
CA LYS A 47 2.28 10.06 -10.51
C LYS A 47 3.53 9.36 -11.01
N SER A 48 4.18 8.56 -10.17
CA SER A 48 5.47 7.95 -10.47
C SER A 48 5.35 6.56 -11.10
N GLY A 49 4.29 5.81 -10.77
CA GLY A 49 4.02 4.48 -11.31
C GLY A 49 3.40 4.54 -12.71
N CYS A 50 2.20 5.13 -12.80
CA CYS A 50 1.48 5.32 -14.06
C CYS A 50 2.03 6.48 -14.90
N LYS A 51 2.96 7.28 -14.37
CA LYS A 51 3.57 8.42 -15.07
C LYS A 51 2.54 9.40 -15.60
N ALA A 52 1.49 9.68 -14.82
CA ALA A 52 0.38 10.53 -15.26
C ALA A 52 0.84 11.93 -15.71
N GLU A 53 1.89 12.45 -15.09
CA GLU A 53 2.46 13.77 -15.38
C GLU A 53 3.27 13.80 -16.69
N ASP A 54 3.71 12.65 -17.21
CA ASP A 54 4.44 12.54 -18.50
C ASP A 54 3.48 12.50 -19.71
N SER A 55 2.16 12.49 -19.46
CA SER A 55 1.16 12.46 -20.52
C SER A 55 1.21 13.72 -21.39
N LYS A 56 1.47 13.56 -22.68
CA LYS A 56 1.54 14.66 -23.66
C LYS A 56 0.17 15.05 -24.24
N LEU A 57 -0.93 14.66 -23.58
CA LEU A 57 -2.28 14.97 -24.05
C LEU A 57 -2.54 16.48 -23.94
N ARG A 58 -2.96 17.09 -25.04
CA ARG A 58 -3.11 18.55 -25.16
C ARG A 58 -4.50 19.08 -24.81
N THR A 59 -5.51 18.20 -24.71
CA THR A 59 -6.89 18.60 -24.39
C THR A 59 -7.29 18.10 -23.01
N ALA A 60 -7.99 18.97 -22.27
CA ALA A 60 -8.45 18.69 -20.92
C ALA A 60 -9.31 17.42 -20.85
N ASP A 61 -10.19 17.19 -21.83
CA ASP A 61 -11.06 16.00 -21.86
C ASP A 61 -10.28 14.69 -21.97
N ARG A 62 -9.26 14.66 -22.84
CA ARG A 62 -8.42 13.48 -23.01
C ARG A 62 -7.57 13.22 -21.78
N LEU A 63 -7.04 14.27 -21.16
CA LEU A 63 -6.31 14.16 -19.91
C LEU A 63 -7.20 13.64 -18.78
N THR A 64 -8.43 14.14 -18.69
CA THR A 64 -9.41 13.69 -17.68
C THR A 64 -9.74 12.21 -17.86
N ASN A 65 -10.01 11.77 -19.09
CA ASN A 65 -10.26 10.35 -19.38
C ASN A 65 -9.07 9.46 -19.01
N LEU A 66 -7.84 9.91 -19.32
CA LEU A 66 -6.62 9.17 -18.95
C LEU A 66 -6.46 9.08 -17.43
N ILE A 67 -6.64 10.20 -16.72
CA ILE A 67 -6.54 10.23 -15.25
C ILE A 67 -7.60 9.31 -14.62
N SER A 68 -8.83 9.28 -15.14
CA SER A 68 -9.88 8.37 -14.67
C SER A 68 -9.45 6.91 -14.78
N VAL A 69 -8.88 6.50 -15.91
CA VAL A 69 -8.34 5.14 -16.08
C VAL A 69 -7.19 4.88 -15.11
N PHE A 70 -6.27 5.83 -14.96
CA PHE A 70 -5.17 5.70 -14.01
C PHE A 70 -5.63 5.65 -12.56
N CYS A 71 -6.73 6.29 -12.18
CA CYS A 71 -7.30 6.18 -10.84
C CYS A 71 -7.75 4.73 -10.55
N ILE A 72 -8.41 4.07 -11.50
CA ILE A 72 -8.85 2.67 -11.36
C ILE A 72 -7.64 1.73 -11.25
N LEU A 73 -6.65 1.90 -12.12
CA LEU A 73 -5.41 1.10 -12.08
C LEU A 73 -4.62 1.35 -10.79
N SER A 74 -4.46 2.60 -10.39
CA SER A 74 -3.74 2.98 -9.18
C SER A 74 -4.39 2.40 -7.94
N TRP A 75 -5.73 2.38 -7.89
CA TRP A 75 -6.47 1.73 -6.81
C TRP A 75 -6.21 0.22 -6.77
N ARG A 76 -6.26 -0.47 -7.92
CA ARG A 76 -5.96 -1.92 -7.99
C ARG A 76 -4.55 -2.25 -7.50
N ILE A 77 -3.55 -1.49 -7.95
CA ILE A 77 -2.15 -1.68 -7.53
C ILE A 77 -1.99 -1.37 -6.03
N PHE A 78 -2.62 -0.29 -5.57
CA PHE A 78 -2.61 0.08 -4.15
C PHE A 78 -3.22 -1.03 -3.29
N TRP A 79 -4.37 -1.57 -3.70
CA TRP A 79 -5.04 -2.65 -3.00
C TRP A 79 -4.21 -3.94 -2.93
N LEU A 80 -3.61 -4.36 -4.05
CA LEU A 80 -2.68 -5.50 -4.08
C LEU A 80 -1.49 -5.28 -3.12
N THR A 81 -0.92 -4.07 -3.13
CA THR A 81 0.18 -3.70 -2.21
C THR A 81 -0.26 -3.79 -0.75
N MET A 82 -1.47 -3.36 -0.43
CA MET A 82 -2.00 -3.40 0.93
C MET A 82 -2.28 -4.84 1.38
N ILE A 83 -2.84 -5.69 0.53
CA ILE A 83 -3.07 -7.11 0.85
C ILE A 83 -1.74 -7.81 1.11
N SER A 84 -0.75 -7.61 0.25
CA SER A 84 0.58 -8.19 0.43
C SER A 84 1.25 -7.78 1.75
N ARG A 85 1.00 -6.54 2.23
CA ARG A 85 1.55 -6.04 3.51
C ARG A 85 0.77 -6.46 4.74
N CYS A 86 -0.56 -6.42 4.67
CA CYS A 86 -1.44 -6.69 5.81
C CYS A 86 -1.71 -8.18 6.00
N THR A 87 -1.72 -8.95 4.91
CA THR A 87 -2.05 -10.38 4.92
C THR A 87 -1.14 -11.13 3.94
N PRO A 88 0.16 -11.29 4.25
CA PRO A 88 1.11 -11.89 3.31
C PRO A 88 0.79 -13.34 2.93
N GLN A 89 0.08 -14.06 3.79
CA GLN A 89 -0.35 -15.45 3.60
C GLN A 89 -1.74 -15.55 2.96
N ALA A 90 -2.29 -14.45 2.43
CA ALA A 90 -3.56 -14.48 1.74
C ALA A 90 -3.47 -15.34 0.46
N PRO A 91 -4.51 -16.13 0.15
CA PRO A 91 -4.55 -16.90 -1.09
C PRO A 91 -4.53 -15.95 -2.31
N PRO A 92 -3.82 -16.28 -3.42
CA PRO A 92 -3.78 -15.47 -4.64
C PRO A 92 -5.17 -15.15 -5.22
N GLU A 93 -6.13 -16.05 -5.01
CA GLU A 93 -7.54 -15.94 -5.39
C GLU A 93 -8.25 -14.75 -4.72
N ALA A 94 -7.68 -14.19 -3.64
CA ALA A 94 -8.20 -12.99 -3.01
C ALA A 94 -8.05 -11.74 -3.88
N VAL A 95 -7.13 -11.73 -4.85
CA VAL A 95 -6.81 -10.56 -5.68
C VAL A 95 -6.92 -10.83 -7.17
N PHE A 96 -6.60 -12.05 -7.59
CA PHE A 96 -6.52 -12.47 -8.98
C PHE A 96 -7.61 -13.49 -9.31
N THR A 97 -8.04 -13.47 -10.57
CA THR A 97 -8.88 -14.50 -11.17
C THR A 97 -8.05 -15.75 -11.49
N SER A 98 -8.69 -16.90 -11.62
CA SER A 98 -8.01 -18.16 -11.94
C SER A 98 -7.16 -18.09 -13.22
N THR A 99 -7.66 -17.37 -14.25
CA THR A 99 -6.91 -17.17 -15.50
C THR A 99 -5.69 -16.27 -15.30
N GLU A 100 -5.80 -15.21 -14.49
CA GLU A 100 -4.65 -14.34 -14.18
C GLU A 100 -3.58 -15.10 -13.39
N ILE A 101 -3.98 -15.98 -12.47
CA ILE A 101 -3.05 -16.84 -11.70
C ILE A 101 -2.30 -17.77 -12.65
N GLU A 102 -3.00 -18.51 -13.50
CA GLU A 102 -2.38 -19.42 -14.48
C GLU A 102 -1.38 -18.67 -15.39
N LEU A 103 -1.75 -17.48 -15.85
CA LEU A 103 -0.88 -16.66 -16.69
C LEU A 103 0.36 -16.18 -15.93
N LEU A 104 0.21 -15.75 -14.68
CA LEU A 104 1.33 -15.28 -13.85
C LEU A 104 2.32 -16.41 -13.55
N GLU A 105 1.83 -17.62 -13.25
CA GLU A 105 2.68 -18.81 -13.02
C GLU A 105 3.51 -19.16 -14.26
N ARG A 106 2.97 -18.94 -15.46
CA ARG A 106 3.68 -19.19 -16.72
C ARG A 106 4.68 -18.09 -17.08
N VAL A 107 4.36 -16.84 -16.77
CA VAL A 107 5.18 -15.66 -17.13
C VAL A 107 6.32 -15.43 -16.14
N VAL A 108 6.16 -15.86 -14.88
CA VAL A 108 7.17 -15.78 -13.83
C VAL A 108 7.60 -17.20 -13.43
N PRO A 109 8.35 -17.92 -14.29
CA PRO A 109 8.89 -19.22 -13.92
C PRO A 109 9.90 -19.03 -12.78
N ASP A 110 9.53 -19.50 -11.59
CA ASP A 110 10.29 -19.61 -10.34
C ASP A 110 11.39 -18.55 -10.10
N LEU A 111 11.03 -17.47 -9.38
CA LEU A 111 11.95 -16.97 -8.36
C LEU A 111 11.89 -17.97 -7.20
N PRO A 112 13.01 -18.50 -6.69
CA PRO A 112 12.99 -19.58 -5.71
C PRO A 112 12.12 -19.20 -4.52
N LEU A 113 11.06 -19.98 -4.30
CA LEU A 113 10.16 -19.95 -3.16
C LEU A 113 10.88 -20.47 -1.88
N ALA A 114 12.11 -20.04 -1.66
CA ALA A 114 12.94 -20.44 -0.52
C ALA A 114 12.82 -19.42 0.61
N ALA A 115 11.62 -19.26 1.17
CA ALA A 115 11.41 -18.82 2.54
C ALA A 115 9.92 -18.88 2.90
N GLN A 116 9.58 -19.90 3.69
CA GLN A 116 8.50 -19.85 4.69
C GLN A 116 7.08 -20.19 4.19
N VAL A 117 6.89 -21.41 3.71
CA VAL A 117 5.73 -22.21 4.14
C VAL A 117 6.26 -23.48 4.78
N ASN A 118 6.13 -23.53 6.10
CA ASN A 118 6.17 -24.69 6.99
C ASN A 118 7.51 -25.16 7.58
N GLU A 119 7.89 -24.60 8.73
CA GLU A 119 8.33 -25.39 9.89
C GLU A 119 7.77 -24.73 11.17
N GLY A 120 7.20 -25.54 12.06
CA GLY A 120 6.53 -25.06 13.26
C GLY A 120 7.41 -24.22 14.18
N CYS A 121 6.85 -23.14 14.71
CA CYS A 121 7.41 -22.46 15.88
C CYS A 121 6.33 -22.31 16.94
N SER A 122 6.21 -23.36 17.76
CA SER A 122 5.90 -23.17 19.17
C SER A 122 7.02 -22.31 19.76
N ILE A 123 6.80 -21.04 20.06
CA ILE A 123 7.28 -20.34 21.29
C ILE A 123 6.37 -19.13 21.58
N ALA A 124 5.56 -19.30 22.63
CA ALA A 124 5.15 -18.35 23.68
C ALA A 124 4.81 -16.87 23.38
N ARG A 125 3.57 -16.54 23.80
CA ARG A 125 3.07 -15.29 24.43
C ARG A 125 3.12 -13.98 23.65
#